data_AF-A0A2V7R8J7-F1
#
_entry.id   AF-A0A2V7R8J7-F1
#
_cell.length_a   1.000
_cell.length_b   1.000
_cell.length_c   1.000
_cell.angle_alpha   90.00
_cell.angle_beta   90.00
_cell.angle_gamma   90.00
#
_symmetry.space_group_name_H-M   'P 1'
#
loop_
_entity.id
_entity.type
_entity.pdbx_description
1 polymer ?
#
loop_
_entity_poly.entity_id
_entity_poly.type
_entity_poly.pdbx_seq_one_letter_code
_entity_poly.pdbx_strand_id
1 'polypeptide(L)'
;MIRLTPVEAVLDVNGTLTAFPRPSLEILPTRPTRWTVVPRPPRAARLPLTWGSRYGVCPNCRERARLEDRTTSMRCPKCNGFFDIGWDNS
;
A
#
# COMPACT_ATOMS: atom_id res chain seq x y z
N MET A 1 0.75 6.32 15.61
CA MET A 1 1.18 5.38 16.67
C MET A 1 0.43 4.07 16.47
N ILE A 2 1.06 2.90 16.64
CA ILE A 2 0.36 1.60 16.59
C ILE A 2 0.47 0.96 17.98
N ARG A 3 -0.65 0.55 18.57
CA ARG A 3 -0.69 -0.30 19.77
C ARG A 3 -1.32 -1.62 19.40
N LEU A 4 -0.65 -2.72 19.75
CA LEU A 4 -1.11 -4.08 19.49
C LEU A 4 -1.44 -4.76 20.81
N THR A 5 -2.66 -5.25 20.94
CA THR A 5 -3.03 -6.20 21.99
C THR A 5 -3.35 -7.54 21.33
N PRO A 6 -3.52 -8.63 22.10
CA PRO A 6 -3.91 -9.92 21.54
C PRO A 6 -5.24 -9.88 20.77
N VAL A 7 -6.12 -8.93 21.09
CA VAL A 7 -7.50 -8.89 20.59
C VAL A 7 -7.74 -7.75 19.61
N GLU A 8 -7.04 -6.63 19.76
CA GLU A 8 -7.21 -5.43 18.94
C GLU A 8 -5.89 -4.77 18.54
N ALA A 9 -5.93 -4.04 17.44
CA ALA A 9 -4.90 -3.09 17.05
C ALA A 9 -5.49 -1.69 16.98
N VAL A 10 -4.84 -0.73 17.62
CA VAL A 10 -5.20 0.69 17.50
C VAL A 10 -4.33 1.33 16.44
N LEU A 11 -4.95 1.80 15.37
CA LEU A 11 -4.32 2.46 14.23
C LEU A 11 -4.72 3.93 14.17
N ASP A 12 -3.78 4.80 13.85
CA ASP A 12 -4.06 6.19 13.52
C ASP A 12 -4.55 6.28 12.07
N VAL A 13 -5.83 6.62 11.88
CA VAL A 13 -6.48 6.79 10.59
C VAL A 13 -6.90 8.25 10.44
N ASN A 14 -6.19 8.99 9.60
CA ASN A 14 -6.44 10.42 9.36
C ASN A 14 -6.50 11.25 10.67
N GLY A 15 -5.60 10.98 11.63
CA GLY A 15 -5.53 11.68 12.91
C GLY A 15 -6.48 11.14 13.98
N THR A 16 -7.25 10.08 13.66
CA THR A 16 -8.18 9.44 14.60
C THR A 16 -7.65 8.06 15.00
N LEU A 17 -7.43 7.83 16.30
CA LEU A 17 -7.09 6.52 16.82
C LEU A 17 -8.31 5.59 16.74
N THR A 18 -8.21 4.55 15.93
CA THR A 18 -9.30 3.62 15.62
C THR A 18 -8.89 2.20 15.98
N ALA A 19 -9.72 1.50 16.77
CA ALA A 19 -9.51 0.11 17.12
C ALA A 19 -10.04 -0.83 16.03
N PHE A 20 -9.24 -1.84 15.69
CA PHE A 20 -9.58 -2.90 14.74
C PHE A 20 -9.40 -4.26 15.40
N PRO A 21 -10.24 -5.26 15.11
CA PRO A 21 -9.99 -6.63 15.53
C PRO A 21 -8.62 -7.10 15.03
N ARG A 22 -7.78 -7.63 15.93
CA ARG A 22 -6.44 -8.11 15.55
C ARG A 22 -6.47 -9.17 14.43
N PRO A 23 -7.45 -10.09 14.37
CA PRO A 23 -7.57 -11.08 13.29
C PRO A 23 -7.97 -10.48 11.93
N SER A 24 -8.53 -9.27 11.88
CA SER A 24 -8.88 -8.62 10.61
C SER A 24 -7.70 -7.89 9.95
N LEU A 25 -6.50 -7.98 10.55
CA LEU A 25 -5.31 -7.29 10.08
C LEU A 25 -4.17 -8.28 9.82
N GLU A 26 -3.64 -8.22 8.61
CA GLU A 26 -2.31 -8.74 8.32
C GLU A 26 -1.27 -7.68 8.69
N ILE A 27 -0.33 -8.05 9.58
CA ILE A 27 0.73 -7.15 10.03
C ILE A 27 2.06 -7.81 9.70
N LEU A 28 2.78 -7.21 8.75
CA LEU A 28 4.12 -7.65 8.38
C LEU A 28 5.15 -7.12 9.37
N PRO A 29 6.11 -7.94 9.84
CA PRO A 29 7.13 -7.52 10.80
C PRO A 29 8.18 -6.59 10.17
N THR A 30 8.32 -6.64 8.85
CA THR A 30 9.27 -5.83 8.08
C THR A 30 8.52 -4.90 7.14
N ARG A 31 9.13 -3.75 6.87
CA ARG A 31 8.62 -2.83 5.86
C ARG A 31 8.74 -3.48 4.47
N PRO A 32 7.71 -3.35 3.60
CA PRO A 32 7.84 -3.75 2.21
C PRO A 32 9.05 -3.09 1.55
N THR A 33 9.84 -3.86 0.81
CA THR A 33 11.02 -3.37 0.07
C THR A 33 10.74 -3.23 -1.44
N ARG A 34 9.62 -3.77 -1.90
CA ARG A 34 9.11 -3.72 -3.27
C ARG A 34 7.85 -2.86 -3.35
N TRP A 35 7.50 -2.40 -4.55
CA TRP A 35 6.18 -1.81 -4.77
C TRP A 35 5.09 -2.82 -4.42
N THR A 36 4.15 -2.42 -3.57
CA THR A 36 2.96 -3.22 -3.28
C THR A 36 1.92 -2.97 -4.37
N VAL A 37 1.46 -4.04 -5.01
CA VAL A 37 0.40 -3.97 -6.04
C VAL A 37 -0.96 -4.09 -5.35
N VAL A 38 -1.83 -3.11 -5.58
CA VAL A 38 -3.13 -3.02 -4.92
C VAL A 38 -4.24 -3.05 -5.97
N PRO A 39 -5.21 -3.98 -5.86
CA PRO A 39 -6.42 -3.95 -6.68
C PRO A 39 -7.20 -2.65 -6.45
N ARG A 40 -7.73 -2.07 -7.52
CA ARG A 40 -8.55 -0.86 -7.44
C ARG A 40 -9.86 -1.15 -6.70
N PRO A 41 -10.16 -0.47 -5.57
CA PRO A 41 -11.44 -0.61 -4.90
C PRO A 41 -12.59 -0.14 -5.82
N PRO A 42 -13.77 -0.81 -5.81
CA PRO A 42 -14.90 -0.44 -6.66
C PRO A 42 -15.37 1.02 -6.51
N ARG A 43 -15.16 1.63 -5.34
CA ARG A 43 -15.53 3.01 -5.01
C ARG A 43 -14.31 3.91 -4.75
N ALA A 44 -13.25 3.75 -5.53
CA ALA A 44 -12.05 4.58 -5.42
C ALA A 44 -12.24 5.96 -6.09
N ALA A 45 -13.04 6.83 -5.48
CA ALA A 45 -13.36 8.16 -6.00
C ALA A 45 -12.13 9.08 -6.22
N ARG A 46 -10.98 8.76 -5.61
CA ARG A 46 -9.76 9.60 -5.65
C ARG A 46 -8.64 9.02 -6.52
N LEU A 47 -8.86 7.96 -7.29
CA LEU A 47 -7.83 7.39 -8.17
C LEU A 47 -8.11 7.75 -9.65
N PRO A 48 -7.10 8.22 -10.41
CA PRO A 48 -7.28 8.53 -11.83
C PRO A 48 -7.77 7.31 -12.61
N LEU A 49 -8.72 7.53 -13.53
CA LEU A 49 -9.23 6.45 -14.41
C LEU A 49 -8.13 5.83 -15.27
N THR A 50 -7.11 6.62 -15.62
CA THR A 50 -5.96 6.21 -16.46
C THR A 50 -5.05 5.16 -15.83
N TRP A 51 -5.20 4.86 -14.53
CA TRP A 51 -4.35 3.89 -13.83
C TRP A 51 -4.81 2.43 -13.99
N GLY A 52 -5.97 2.19 -14.60
CA GLY A 52 -6.48 0.84 -14.84
C GLY A 52 -7.05 0.18 -13.57
N SER A 53 -6.87 -1.15 -13.47
CA SER A 53 -7.48 -2.00 -12.43
C SER A 53 -6.60 -2.20 -11.18
N ARG A 54 -5.33 -1.78 -11.22
CA ARG A 54 -4.37 -1.93 -10.13
C ARG A 54 -3.47 -0.69 -10.04
N TYR A 55 -2.89 -0.45 -8.88
CA TYR A 55 -1.90 0.61 -8.69
C TYR A 55 -0.79 0.16 -7.74
N GLY A 56 0.35 0.84 -7.81
CA GLY A 56 1.51 0.58 -6.96
C GLY A 56 1.55 1.51 -5.74
N VAL A 57 2.02 1.01 -4.61
CA VAL A 57 2.39 1.81 -3.43
C VAL A 57 3.89 1.75 -3.20
N CYS A 58 4.55 2.90 -3.17
CA CYS A 58 6.01 2.99 -3.03
C CYS A 58 6.45 2.48 -1.64
N PRO A 59 7.44 1.57 -1.55
CA PRO A 59 7.90 1.01 -0.28
C PRO A 59 8.54 2.06 0.65
N ASN A 60 9.16 3.09 0.04
CA ASN A 60 9.86 4.13 0.77
C ASN A 60 8.92 5.23 1.28
N CYS A 61 8.22 5.91 0.37
CA CYS A 61 7.45 7.12 0.69
C CYS A 61 5.92 6.94 0.68
N ARG A 62 5.41 5.72 0.41
CA ARG A 62 3.98 5.40 0.35
C ARG A 62 3.18 6.14 -0.74
N GLU A 63 3.87 6.79 -1.67
CA GLU A 63 3.23 7.41 -2.83
C GLU A 63 2.54 6.35 -3.67
N ARG A 64 1.32 6.68 -4.13
CA ARG A 64 0.60 5.81 -5.05
C ARG A 64 1.00 6.18 -6.47
N ALA A 65 1.19 5.20 -7.34
CA ALA A 65 1.53 5.44 -8.73
C ALA A 65 0.82 4.46 -9.66
N ARG A 66 0.64 4.87 -10.91
CA ARG A 66 0.23 3.97 -11.99
C ARG A 66 1.30 2.89 -12.17
N LEU A 67 0.86 1.63 -12.27
CA LEU A 67 1.75 0.55 -12.70
C LEU A 67 1.84 0.57 -14.22
N GLU A 68 3.05 0.47 -14.75
CA GLU A 68 3.26 0.27 -16.18
C GLU A 68 3.22 -1.23 -16.47
N ASP A 69 2.40 -1.62 -17.45
CA ASP A 69 2.19 -3.02 -17.77
C ASP A 69 3.52 -3.70 -18.12
N ARG A 70 3.74 -4.91 -17.56
CA ARG A 70 4.89 -5.78 -17.84
C ARG A 70 6.25 -5.29 -17.34
N THR A 71 6.31 -4.19 -16.58
CA THR A 71 7.56 -3.77 -15.93
C THR A 71 7.84 -4.58 -14.66
N THR A 72 9.10 -4.90 -14.39
CA THR A 72 9.54 -5.61 -13.18
C THR A 72 9.97 -4.66 -12.07
N SER A 73 10.26 -3.40 -12.39
CA SER A 73 10.70 -2.36 -11.46
C SER A 73 10.29 -0.98 -12.01
N MET A 74 10.17 0.00 -11.12
CA MET A 74 9.85 1.38 -11.52
C MET A 74 10.38 2.42 -10.53
N ARG A 75 10.53 3.66 -11.02
CA ARG A 75 10.96 4.83 -10.25
C ARG A 75 9.75 5.52 -9.61
N CYS A 76 9.86 5.89 -8.34
CA CYS A 76 8.81 6.63 -7.65
C CYS A 76 8.80 8.10 -8.10
N PRO A 77 7.66 8.64 -8.56
CA PRO A 77 7.58 10.03 -9.02
C PRO A 77 7.77 11.07 -7.91
N LYS A 78 7.66 10.68 -6.64
CA LYS A 78 7.81 11.58 -5.48
C LYS A 78 9.16 11.53 -4.81
N CYS A 79 9.64 10.34 -4.45
CA CYS A 79 10.91 10.18 -3.74
C CYS A 79 12.08 9.78 -4.65
N ASN A 80 11.84 9.60 -5.95
CA ASN A 80 12.84 9.23 -6.95
C ASN A 80 13.55 7.88 -6.74
N GLY A 81 13.18 7.11 -5.72
CA GLY A 81 13.74 5.77 -5.48
C GLY A 81 13.29 4.77 -6.55
N PHE A 82 14.16 3.80 -6.86
CA PHE A 82 13.94 2.75 -7.86
C PHE A 82 13.84 1.40 -7.16
N PHE A 83 12.73 0.69 -7.36
CA PHE A 83 12.42 -0.55 -6.65
C PHE A 83 11.72 -1.56 -7.56
N ASP A 84 11.89 -2.84 -7.26
CA ASP A 84 11.15 -3.92 -7.92
C ASP A 84 9.65 -3.87 -7.59
N ILE A 85 8.84 -4.44 -8.47
CA ILE A 85 7.39 -4.56 -8.31
C ILE A 85 7.05 -5.94 -7.77
N GLY A 86 6.31 -5.98 -6.65
CA GLY A 86 5.87 -7.21 -5.99
C GLY A 86 4.63 -7.82 -6.65
N TRP A 87 4.75 -8.26 -7.91
CA TRP A 87 3.67 -8.96 -8.64
C TRP A 87 3.27 -10.28 -7.97
N ASP A 88 4.17 -10.85 -7.17
CA ASP A 88 4.00 -12.08 -6.40
C ASP A 88 2.95 -11.97 -5.28
N ASN A 89 2.53 -10.75 -4.92
CA ASN A 89 1.56 -10.49 -3.86
C ASN A 89 0.18 -10.02 -4.38
N SER A 90 -0.17 -10.32 -5.64
CA SER A 90 -1.38 -9.83 -6.36
C SER A 90 -2.47 -10.87 -6.59
#